data_AF-A0A950SFI9-F1
#
_entry.id   AF-A0A950SFI9-F1
#
_cell.length_a   1.000
_cell.length_b   1.000
_cell.length_c   1.000
_cell.angle_alpha   90.00
_cell.angle_beta   90.00
_cell.angle_gamma   90.00
#
_symmetry.space_group_name_H-M   'P 1'
#
loop_
_entity.id
_entity.type
_entity.pdbx_description
1 polymer ?
#
loop_
_entity_poly.entity_id
_entity_poly.type
_entity_poly.pdbx_seq_one_letter_code
_entity_poly.pdbx_strand_id
1 'polypeptide(L)'
;MSGALGEAGFLTGLERNADLVIGASYAPLLTNVNEPNWYTNLIDYNGLSSCLAFVLGTRMFSIDHGRRLIASRLAGGNGKLFEVASRGPGHIYVLLVNDSAVTQTINVRLTGLSGGARGGTATVLTGEPSSVNTLFNPNTIVPAVHRLSRFGSRFPRCYPLIRSRP
;
A
#
# COMPACT_ATOMS: atom_id res chain seq x y z
N MET A 1 -3.68 7.56 -9.09
CA MET A 1 -2.84 7.31 -7.90
C MET A 1 -3.52 7.81 -6.65
N SER A 2 -4.11 9.02 -6.66
CA SER A 2 -4.77 9.61 -5.49
C SER A 2 -5.84 8.70 -4.86
N GLY A 3 -6.67 8.06 -5.68
CA GLY A 3 -7.66 7.08 -5.18
C GLY A 3 -7.03 5.91 -4.43
N ALA A 4 -6.00 5.29 -5.00
CA ALA A 4 -5.25 4.20 -4.37
C ALA A 4 -4.59 4.60 -3.05
N LEU A 5 -4.16 5.86 -2.92
CA LEU A 5 -3.59 6.34 -1.66
C LEU A 5 -4.66 6.56 -0.59
N GLY A 6 -5.77 7.22 -0.95
CA GLY A 6 -6.89 7.42 -0.03
C GLY A 6 -7.42 6.10 0.51
N GLU A 7 -7.55 5.10 -0.37
CA GLU A 7 -7.95 3.75 0.01
C GLU A 7 -6.91 3.04 0.87
N ALA A 8 -5.63 3.12 0.52
CA ALA A 8 -4.57 2.55 1.36
C ALA A 8 -4.61 3.17 2.77
N GLY A 9 -4.77 4.49 2.88
CA GLY A 9 -4.95 5.18 4.16
C GLY A 9 -6.16 4.66 4.92
N PHE A 10 -7.31 4.52 4.27
CA PHE A 10 -8.52 3.97 4.87
C PHE A 10 -8.34 2.51 5.33
N LEU A 11 -7.74 1.66 4.49
CA LEU A 11 -7.47 0.24 4.79
C LEU A 11 -6.50 0.07 5.96
N THR A 12 -5.54 0.98 6.18
CA THR A 12 -4.75 0.95 7.43
C THR A 12 -5.65 1.08 8.67
N GLY A 13 -6.65 1.95 8.61
CA GLY A 13 -7.63 2.11 9.68
C GLY A 13 -8.43 0.84 9.91
N LEU A 14 -8.90 0.20 8.83
CA LEU A 14 -9.62 -1.07 8.94
C LEU A 14 -8.75 -2.17 9.57
N GLU A 15 -7.51 -2.35 9.10
CA GLU A 15 -6.61 -3.36 9.63
C GLU A 15 -6.27 -3.06 11.11
N ARG A 16 -6.07 -1.80 11.50
CA ARG A 16 -5.85 -1.42 12.91
C ARG A 16 -7.05 -1.72 13.83
N ASN A 17 -8.26 -1.77 13.28
CA ASN A 17 -9.50 -2.07 14.01
C ASN A 17 -10.04 -3.47 13.65
N ALA A 18 -9.16 -4.41 13.26
CA ALA A 18 -9.55 -5.77 12.87
C ALA A 18 -10.08 -6.62 14.04
N ASP A 19 -10.11 -6.08 15.27
CA ASP A 19 -10.87 -6.63 16.39
C ASP A 19 -12.38 -6.47 16.21
N LEU A 20 -12.83 -5.46 15.44
CA LEU A 20 -14.23 -5.19 15.13
C LEU A 20 -14.54 -5.38 13.63
N VAL A 21 -13.60 -5.04 12.76
CA VAL A 21 -13.76 -5.11 11.30
C VAL A 21 -13.29 -6.47 10.80
N ILE A 22 -14.24 -7.31 10.41
CA ILE A 22 -13.95 -8.69 9.97
C ILE A 22 -13.61 -8.82 8.47
N GLY A 23 -13.86 -7.76 7.69
CA GLY A 23 -13.59 -7.78 6.25
C GLY A 23 -13.98 -6.46 5.57
N ALA A 24 -13.41 -6.26 4.39
CA ALA A 24 -13.70 -5.14 3.50
C ALA A 24 -13.63 -5.62 2.05
N SER A 25 -14.49 -5.06 1.20
CA SER A 25 -14.52 -5.38 -0.23
C SER A 25 -14.62 -4.11 -1.04
N TYR A 26 -13.82 -4.02 -2.10
CA TYR A 26 -13.95 -2.98 -3.10
C TYR A 26 -15.22 -3.20 -3.93
N ALA A 27 -15.94 -2.12 -4.24
CA ALA A 27 -17.06 -2.17 -5.16
C ALA A 27 -17.11 -0.89 -6.03
N PRO A 28 -17.51 -1.01 -7.31
CA PRO A 28 -17.74 -2.25 -8.09
C PRO A 28 -16.44 -2.97 -8.50
N LEU A 29 -16.50 -4.31 -8.61
CA LEU A 29 -15.31 -5.12 -8.92
C LEU A 29 -14.92 -5.07 -10.40
N LEU A 30 -15.89 -5.25 -11.30
CA LEU A 30 -15.66 -5.41 -12.74
C LEU A 30 -16.44 -4.37 -13.52
N THR A 31 -15.84 -3.81 -14.57
CA THR A 31 -16.56 -3.04 -15.59
C THR A 31 -16.12 -3.38 -17.01
N ASN A 32 -17.11 -3.61 -17.88
CA ASN A 32 -16.88 -3.71 -19.31
C ASN A 32 -16.69 -2.30 -19.86
N VAL A 33 -15.50 -2.00 -20.39
CA VAL A 33 -15.18 -0.65 -20.87
C VAL A 33 -16.01 -0.21 -22.08
N ASN A 34 -16.66 -1.15 -22.77
CA ASN A 34 -17.50 -0.84 -23.91
C ASN A 34 -18.88 -0.28 -23.50
N GLU A 35 -19.34 -0.60 -22.28
CA GLU A 35 -20.63 -0.16 -21.74
C GLU A 35 -20.50 0.17 -20.23
N PRO A 36 -19.72 1.19 -19.86
CA PRO A 36 -19.51 1.53 -18.46
C PRO A 36 -20.78 2.15 -17.87
N ASN A 37 -21.27 1.59 -16.76
CA ASN A 37 -22.37 2.14 -15.97
C ASN A 37 -21.89 2.83 -14.68
N TRP A 38 -20.60 2.74 -14.38
CA TRP A 38 -19.94 3.35 -13.22
C TRP A 38 -18.49 3.71 -13.57
N TYR A 39 -18.04 4.91 -13.18
CA TYR A 39 -16.75 5.47 -13.61
C TYR A 39 -15.51 4.92 -12.88
N THR A 40 -15.69 4.38 -11.68
CA THR A 40 -14.64 3.81 -10.82
C THR A 40 -14.88 2.33 -10.57
N ASN A 41 -13.91 1.47 -10.91
CA ASN A 41 -14.02 0.01 -10.78
C ASN A 41 -12.63 -0.59 -10.51
N LEU A 42 -12.54 -1.75 -9.88
CA LEU A 42 -11.24 -2.39 -9.61
C LEU A 42 -10.59 -2.95 -10.88
N ILE A 43 -11.38 -3.62 -11.73
CA ILE A 43 -10.92 -4.30 -12.94
C ILE A 43 -11.74 -3.83 -14.14
N ASP A 44 -11.05 -3.22 -15.10
CA ASP A 44 -11.61 -2.90 -16.41
C ASP A 44 -11.33 -4.06 -17.36
N TYR A 45 -12.30 -4.42 -18.21
CA TYR A 45 -12.13 -5.48 -19.21
C TYR A 45 -12.89 -5.20 -20.50
N ASN A 46 -12.48 -5.91 -21.56
CA ASN A 46 -13.24 -6.10 -22.80
C ASN A 46 -13.15 -7.57 -23.24
N GLY A 47 -13.63 -7.90 -24.44
CA GLY A 47 -13.63 -9.28 -24.94
C GLY A 47 -12.24 -9.92 -25.16
N LEU A 48 -11.14 -9.17 -25.04
CA LEU A 48 -9.78 -9.64 -25.34
C LEU A 48 -8.79 -9.43 -24.19
N SER A 49 -9.03 -8.43 -23.33
CA SER A 49 -8.05 -7.97 -22.34
C SER A 49 -8.73 -7.50 -21.05
N SER A 50 -7.98 -7.54 -19.96
CA SER A 50 -8.35 -6.98 -18.67
C SER A 50 -7.19 -6.19 -18.06
N CYS A 51 -7.50 -5.17 -17.28
CA CYS A 51 -6.53 -4.36 -16.56
C CYS A 51 -7.04 -4.06 -15.15
N LEU A 52 -6.14 -4.09 -14.16
CA LEU A 52 -6.39 -3.48 -12.87
C LEU A 52 -6.37 -1.97 -13.03
N ALA A 53 -7.52 -1.40 -13.41
CA ALA A 53 -7.68 0.02 -13.68
C ALA A 53 -7.52 0.86 -12.41
N PHE A 54 -7.99 0.30 -11.29
CA PHE A 54 -7.94 0.95 -9.99
C PHE A 54 -7.30 0.00 -8.96
N VAL A 55 -6.19 0.48 -8.42
CA VAL A 55 -5.65 0.14 -7.09
C VAL A 55 -4.91 -1.19 -6.95
N LEU A 56 -3.59 -1.06 -7.09
CA LEU A 56 -2.61 -1.99 -6.52
C LEU A 56 -2.49 -1.89 -4.99
N GLY A 57 -3.03 -0.82 -4.37
CA GLY A 57 -3.07 -0.63 -2.91
C GLY A 57 -3.81 -1.76 -2.19
N THR A 58 -5.08 -2.01 -2.51
CA THR A 58 -5.88 -3.16 -2.04
C THR A 58 -5.17 -4.49 -2.27
N ARG A 59 -4.49 -4.66 -3.41
CA ARG A 59 -3.68 -5.87 -3.64
C ARG A 59 -2.54 -6.00 -2.63
N MET A 60 -1.78 -4.92 -2.37
CA MET A 60 -0.72 -4.92 -1.35
C MET A 60 -1.29 -5.24 0.05
N PHE A 61 -2.44 -4.69 0.41
CA PHE A 61 -3.13 -5.04 1.67
C PHE A 61 -3.66 -6.48 1.70
N SER A 62 -3.96 -7.08 0.55
CA SER A 62 -4.51 -8.45 0.48
C SER A 62 -3.44 -9.54 0.51
N ILE A 63 -2.20 -9.26 0.09
CA ILE A 63 -1.14 -10.28 -0.02
C ILE A 63 0.04 -10.06 0.92
N ASP A 64 0.31 -8.82 1.33
CA ASP A 64 1.49 -8.45 2.12
C ASP A 64 1.12 -8.14 3.59
N HIS A 65 0.28 -8.97 4.22
CA HIS A 65 -0.12 -8.80 5.62
C HIS A 65 0.12 -10.05 6.49
N GLY A 66 0.26 -9.82 7.80
CA GLY A 66 0.38 -10.86 8.81
C GLY A 66 -0.98 -11.39 9.29
N ARG A 67 -0.96 -12.45 10.09
CA ARG A 67 -2.16 -13.04 10.71
C ARG A 67 -2.52 -12.43 12.06
N ARG A 68 -1.61 -11.66 12.66
CA ARG A 68 -1.80 -11.07 13.98
C ARG A 68 -1.31 -9.63 13.98
N LEU A 69 -2.16 -8.68 14.36
CA LEU A 69 -1.75 -7.32 14.63
C LEU A 69 -0.69 -7.28 15.74
N ILE A 70 0.29 -6.41 15.55
CA ILE A 70 1.29 -6.11 16.58
C ILE A 70 1.28 -4.61 16.86
N ALA A 71 1.67 -4.24 18.08
CA ALA A 71 1.71 -2.83 18.45
C ALA A 71 2.70 -2.07 17.56
N SER A 72 2.20 -1.05 16.87
CA SER A 72 2.98 -0.07 16.12
C SER A 72 2.50 1.33 16.44
N ARG A 73 3.43 2.28 16.36
CA ARG A 73 3.15 3.69 16.57
C ARG A 73 4.09 4.53 15.72
N LEU A 74 3.52 5.39 14.89
CA LEU A 74 4.24 6.54 14.34
C LEU A 74 4.48 7.58 15.44
N ALA A 75 5.73 8.01 15.57
CA ALA A 75 6.14 9.08 16.46
C ALA A 75 6.68 10.23 15.61
N GLY A 76 6.11 11.42 15.79
CA GLY A 76 6.34 12.55 14.87
C GLY A 76 5.59 12.40 13.55
N GLY A 77 5.84 13.32 12.62
CA GLY A 77 5.13 13.41 11.34
C GLY A 77 4.16 14.60 11.29
N ASN A 78 3.59 14.82 10.11
CA ASN A 78 2.71 15.94 9.77
C ASN A 78 1.22 15.57 9.72
N GLY A 79 0.84 14.42 10.29
CA GLY A 79 -0.53 13.89 10.21
C GLY A 79 -0.91 13.31 8.84
N LYS A 80 0.05 13.14 7.92
CA LYS A 80 -0.14 12.55 6.58
C LYS A 80 0.46 11.17 6.41
N LEU A 81 0.83 10.52 7.52
CA LEU A 81 1.40 9.19 7.54
C LEU A 81 0.44 8.26 8.25
N PHE A 82 0.19 7.11 7.64
CA PHE A 82 -0.68 6.07 8.21
C PHE A 82 0.05 4.74 8.17
N GLU A 83 0.00 3.99 9.26
CA GLU A 83 0.73 2.76 9.44
C GLU A 83 -0.10 1.67 10.10
N VAL A 84 0.20 0.44 9.73
CA VAL A 84 -0.23 -0.75 10.47
C VAL A 84 0.88 -1.79 10.41
N ALA A 85 1.04 -2.54 11.49
CA ALA A 85 2.00 -3.62 11.54
C ALA A 85 1.32 -4.92 11.99
N SER A 86 1.68 -5.99 11.31
CA SER A 86 1.18 -7.33 11.60
C SER A 86 2.33 -8.34 11.51
N ARG A 87 2.15 -9.49 12.14
CA ARG A 87 3.11 -10.58 12.20
C ARG A 87 2.53 -11.83 11.56
N GLY A 88 3.35 -12.48 10.75
CA GLY A 88 3.09 -13.81 10.19
C GLY A 88 4.22 -14.79 10.52
N PRO A 89 4.15 -16.01 9.97
CA PRO A 89 5.25 -16.98 10.07
C PRO A 89 6.54 -16.38 9.49
N GLY A 90 7.58 -16.23 10.32
CA GLY A 90 8.90 -15.75 9.91
C GLY A 90 9.03 -14.27 9.53
N HIS A 91 7.91 -13.54 9.41
CA HIS A 91 7.89 -12.17 8.88
C HIS A 91 7.11 -11.19 9.76
N ILE A 92 7.59 -9.95 9.79
CA ILE A 92 6.84 -8.79 10.24
C ILE A 92 6.49 -7.99 8.99
N TYR A 93 5.22 -7.62 8.88
CA TYR A 93 4.67 -6.81 7.81
C TYR A 93 4.46 -5.41 8.37
N VAL A 94 4.94 -4.42 7.64
CA VAL A 94 4.74 -3.00 7.97
C VAL A 94 4.19 -2.35 6.72
N LEU A 95 2.91 -2.00 6.76
CA LEU A 95 2.29 -1.18 5.72
C LEU A 95 2.36 0.27 6.16
N LEU A 96 2.83 1.13 5.26
CA LEU A 96 2.93 2.56 5.51
C LEU A 96 2.50 3.34 4.28
N VAL A 97 1.64 4.31 4.51
CA VAL A 97 1.08 5.21 3.51
C VAL A 97 1.62 6.61 3.76
N ASN A 98 2.17 7.23 2.72
CA ASN A 98 2.60 8.62 2.74
C ASN A 98 1.66 9.49 1.88
N ASP A 99 0.75 10.22 2.53
CA ASP A 99 -0.18 11.20 1.93
C ASP A 99 0.39 12.62 1.88
N SER A 100 1.71 12.77 2.00
CA SER A 100 2.34 14.07 1.86
C SER A 100 2.94 14.27 0.48
N ALA A 101 2.99 15.53 0.06
CA ALA A 101 3.69 15.97 -1.15
C ALA A 101 5.23 15.94 -1.00
N VAL A 102 5.75 15.34 0.08
CA VAL A 102 7.18 15.31 0.39
C VAL A 102 7.59 13.88 0.74
N THR A 103 8.76 13.46 0.26
CA THR A 103 9.33 12.17 0.66
C THR A 103 9.61 12.18 2.15
N GLN A 104 9.06 11.20 2.88
CA GLN A 104 9.26 11.07 4.32
C GLN A 104 10.32 10.01 4.59
N THR A 105 11.35 10.34 5.38
CA THR A 105 12.31 9.36 5.87
C THR A 105 11.98 9.01 7.30
N ILE A 106 11.63 7.76 7.55
CA ILE A 106 11.19 7.29 8.87
C ILE A 106 12.24 6.33 9.42
N ASN A 107 12.62 6.56 10.68
CA ASN A 107 13.48 5.64 11.41
C ASN A 107 12.63 4.50 11.98
N VAL A 108 12.61 3.37 11.28
CA VAL A 108 11.92 2.17 11.73
C VAL A 108 12.66 1.60 12.93
N ARG A 109 11.95 1.36 14.03
CA ARG A 109 12.49 0.73 15.24
C ARG A 109 11.71 -0.54 15.56
N LEU A 110 12.37 -1.68 15.46
CA LEU A 110 11.85 -3.00 15.79
C LEU A 110 12.25 -3.35 17.23
N THR A 111 11.37 -3.07 18.18
CA THR A 111 11.56 -3.46 19.58
C THR A 111 11.30 -4.95 19.78
N GLY A 112 12.04 -5.58 20.71
CA GLY A 112 11.89 -7.01 21.01
C GLY A 112 12.55 -7.97 20.00
N LEU A 113 13.19 -7.47 18.94
CA LEU A 113 13.91 -8.28 17.97
C LEU A 113 15.43 -8.21 18.21
N SER A 114 15.95 -9.08 19.09
CA SER A 114 17.34 -9.08 19.57
C SER A 114 18.41 -9.20 18.47
N GLY A 115 18.07 -9.72 17.28
CA GLY A 115 18.98 -9.85 16.13
C GLY A 115 18.76 -8.87 14.98
N GLY A 116 17.78 -7.96 15.10
CA GLY A 116 17.35 -7.08 14.01
C GLY A 116 16.64 -7.82 12.87
N ALA A 117 16.24 -7.08 11.84
CA ALA A 117 15.63 -7.66 10.64
C ALA A 117 16.70 -8.35 9.78
N ARG A 118 16.52 -9.63 9.46
CA ARG A 118 17.47 -10.42 8.65
C ARG A 118 17.39 -10.13 7.13
N GLY A 119 16.84 -8.98 6.75
CA GLY A 119 16.48 -8.63 5.39
C GLY A 119 15.00 -8.83 5.12
N GLY A 120 14.61 -8.67 3.85
CA GLY A 120 13.22 -8.81 3.43
C GLY A 120 12.97 -8.20 2.06
N THR A 121 11.74 -7.81 1.80
CA THR A 121 11.30 -7.13 0.59
C THR A 121 10.52 -5.87 0.96
N ALA A 122 10.61 -4.86 0.12
CA ALA A 122 9.72 -3.70 0.15
C ALA A 122 9.03 -3.60 -1.21
N THR A 123 7.72 -3.81 -1.23
CA THR A 123 6.88 -3.49 -2.37
C THR A 123 6.46 -2.02 -2.24
N VAL A 124 6.76 -1.19 -3.24
CA VAL A 124 6.50 0.25 -3.22
C VAL A 124 5.64 0.64 -4.40
N LEU A 125 4.51 1.30 -4.14
CA LEU A 125 3.66 1.91 -5.15
C LEU A 125 3.75 3.43 -5.03
N THR A 126 4.10 4.11 -6.13
CA THR A 126 4.16 5.58 -6.20
C THR A 126 3.93 6.04 -7.65
N GLY A 127 3.55 7.31 -7.84
CA GLY A 127 3.28 7.90 -9.15
C GLY A 127 2.74 9.33 -9.03
N GLU A 128 2.42 9.94 -10.17
CA GLU A 128 1.69 11.23 -10.22
C GLU A 128 0.24 11.03 -9.75
N PRO A 129 -0.44 12.05 -9.19
CA PRO A 129 -1.71 11.87 -8.49
C PRO A 129 -2.80 11.39 -9.47
N SER A 130 -2.76 11.93 -10.70
CA SER A 130 -3.65 11.62 -11.81
C SER A 130 -3.29 10.35 -12.58
N SER A 131 -2.15 9.70 -12.31
CA SER A 131 -1.78 8.48 -13.04
C SER A 131 -2.80 7.37 -12.80
N VAL A 132 -3.13 6.62 -13.86
CA VAL A 132 -4.15 5.56 -13.87
C VAL A 132 -3.73 4.48 -14.86
N ASN A 133 -4.03 3.22 -14.56
CA ASN A 133 -3.86 2.14 -15.51
C ASN A 133 -5.12 2.04 -16.38
N THR A 134 -4.94 1.80 -17.66
CA THR A 134 -6.05 1.61 -18.61
C THR A 134 -5.81 0.35 -19.42
N LEU A 135 -6.81 -0.14 -20.16
CA LEU A 135 -6.60 -1.28 -21.06
C LEU A 135 -5.51 -1.01 -22.12
N PHE A 136 -5.32 0.24 -22.53
CA PHE A 136 -4.31 0.63 -23.51
C PHE A 136 -2.93 0.83 -22.88
N ASN A 137 -2.89 1.32 -21.63
CA ASN A 137 -1.68 1.53 -20.86
C ASN A 137 -1.80 0.81 -19.49
N PRO A 138 -1.72 -0.53 -19.48
CA PRO A 138 -2.08 -1.31 -18.28
C PRO A 138 -1.04 -1.24 -17.16
N ASN A 139 0.14 -0.69 -17.45
CA ASN A 139 1.30 -0.67 -16.55
C ASN A 139 1.80 0.77 -16.25
N THR A 140 0.94 1.78 -16.38
CA THR A 140 1.30 3.18 -16.06
C THR A 140 1.78 3.35 -14.62
N ILE A 141 1.14 2.64 -13.67
CA ILE A 141 1.55 2.54 -12.29
C ILE A 141 1.59 1.06 -11.91
N VAL A 142 2.77 0.59 -11.51
CA VAL A 142 2.98 -0.78 -11.01
C VAL A 142 3.82 -0.75 -9.74
N PRO A 143 3.67 -1.73 -8.82
CA PRO A 143 4.49 -1.77 -7.63
C PRO A 143 5.91 -2.19 -8.01
N ALA A 144 6.90 -1.50 -7.46
CA ALA A 144 8.30 -1.88 -7.56
C ALA A 144 8.71 -2.69 -6.33
N VAL A 145 9.31 -3.86 -6.55
CA VAL A 145 9.84 -4.69 -5.46
C VAL A 145 11.33 -4.41 -5.27
N HIS A 146 11.70 -4.04 -4.06
CA HIS A 146 13.08 -3.81 -3.66
C HIS A 146 13.53 -4.85 -2.64
N ARG A 147 14.70 -5.46 -2.86
CA ARG A 147 15.31 -6.34 -1.86
C ARG A 147 15.88 -5.50 -0.73
N LEU A 148 15.59 -5.92 0.49
CA LEU A 148 16.12 -5.32 1.70
C LEU A 148 17.26 -6.20 2.24
N SER A 149 18.43 -5.59 2.43
CA SER A 149 19.55 -6.22 3.12
C SER A 149 19.25 -6.34 4.62
N ARG A 150 20.10 -7.08 5.33
CA ARG A 150 20.00 -7.19 6.79
C ARG A 150 20.07 -5.79 7.42
N PHE A 151 19.07 -5.49 8.25
CA PHE A 151 19.03 -4.27 9.04
C PHE A 151 19.14 -4.62 10.53
N GLY A 152 19.66 -3.69 11.33
CA GLY A 152 19.60 -3.80 12.78
C GLY A 152 18.15 -3.72 13.30
N SER A 153 18.00 -3.51 14.60
CA SER A 153 16.71 -3.19 15.22
C SER A 153 16.25 -1.74 14.98
N ARG A 154 17.11 -0.90 14.38
CA ARG A 154 16.80 0.46 13.98
C ARG A 154 17.43 0.77 12.63
N PHE A 155 16.65 1.30 11.69
CA PHE A 155 17.15 1.68 10.37
C PHE A 155 16.25 2.76 9.72
N PRO A 156 16.81 3.66 8.91
CA PRO A 156 16.02 4.61 8.14
C PRO A 156 15.38 3.92 6.93
N ARG A 157 14.16 4.34 6.58
CA ARG A 157 13.50 3.97 5.33
C ARG A 157 12.83 5.20 4.72
N CYS A 158 13.12 5.45 3.44
CA CYS A 158 12.45 6.49 2.68
C CYS A 158 11.12 5.99 2.14
N TYR A 159 10.07 6.79 2.29
CA TYR A 159 8.75 6.58 1.73
C TYR A 159 8.49 7.71 0.73
N PRO A 160 8.38 7.40 -0.57
CA PRO A 160 8.32 8.43 -1.61
C PRO A 160 7.10 9.32 -1.41
N LEU A 161 7.20 10.58 -1.86
CA LEU A 161 6.02 11.42 -2.05
C LEU A 161 5.05 10.78 -3.06
N ILE A 162 3.79 11.18 -3.02
CA ILE A 162 3.02 11.26 -4.26
C ILE A 162 3.53 12.49 -4.97
N ARG A 163 4.10 12.32 -6.17
CA ARG A 163 4.48 13.47 -6.98
C ARG A 163 3.22 14.30 -7.21
N SER A 164 3.15 15.51 -6.68
CA SER A 164 2.30 16.56 -7.25
C SER A 164 3.24 17.41 -8.09
N ARG A 165 2.83 17.78 -9.30
CA ARG A 165 3.63 18.68 -10.16
C ARG A 165 4.10 19.92 -9.37
N PRO A 166 5.30 20.45 -9.64
CA PRO A 166 5.70 21.77 -9.15
C PRO A 166 4.76 22.86 -9.66
#